data_AF-A0A3N5N5B8-F1
#
_entry.id   AF-A0A3N5N5B8-F1
#
_cell.length_a   1.000
_cell.length_b   1.000
_cell.length_c   1.000
_cell.angle_alpha   90.00
_cell.angle_beta   90.00
_cell.angle_gamma   90.00
#
_symmetry.space_group_name_H-M   'P 1'
#
loop_
_entity.id
_entity.type
_entity.pdbx_description
1 polymer ?
#
loop_
_entity_poly.entity_id
_entity_poly.type
_entity_poly.pdbx_seq_one_letter_code
_entity_poly.pdbx_strand_id
1 'polypeptide(L)'
;MQKILIAGAVAAAFLSGCASGPSKELSDCLQPNRRVAVEVVGTVIAPPPKPKPGAKPEAKPEAKPEAKPEAKPKPKVKRAPLQLNALAQGNTAFDVGSAVLKDGGKQDIDKMLGIVAKRKMDVSAVVVAGHTDRFEAESAPANLSEERAKAVVEYLSSKGIDRKFMFWEGKGAKEPVPVTKFCE
;
A
#
# COMPACT_ATOMS: atom_id res chain seq x y z
N MET A 1 -21.48 66.32 -45.33
CA MET A 1 -22.82 65.67 -45.29
C MET A 1 -22.57 64.17 -45.37
N GLN A 2 -22.44 63.49 -44.24
CA GLN A 2 -23.49 62.83 -43.44
C GLN A 2 -23.59 61.33 -43.80
N LYS A 3 -23.63 60.53 -42.72
CA LYS A 3 -24.12 59.14 -42.57
C LYS A 3 -23.05 58.05 -42.62
N ILE A 4 -23.05 57.03 -41.77
CA ILE A 4 -23.82 56.67 -40.56
C ILE A 4 -22.96 55.59 -39.86
N LEU A 5 -22.89 55.65 -38.54
CA LEU A 5 -22.40 54.60 -37.65
C LEU A 5 -23.11 53.26 -37.88
N ILE A 6 -22.38 52.14 -37.99
CA ILE A 6 -22.84 50.86 -37.42
C ILE A 6 -21.65 50.17 -36.76
N ALA A 7 -21.64 50.24 -35.42
CA ALA A 7 -20.89 49.35 -34.56
C ALA A 7 -21.47 47.94 -34.67
N GLY A 8 -20.61 46.96 -34.94
CA GLY A 8 -20.97 45.54 -35.00
C GLY A 8 -19.96 44.70 -34.25
N ALA A 9 -19.81 44.94 -32.95
CA ALA A 9 -19.06 44.05 -32.06
C ALA A 9 -19.96 42.83 -31.74
N VAL A 10 -19.83 41.77 -32.53
CA VAL A 10 -20.35 40.45 -32.13
C VAL A 10 -19.33 39.85 -31.16
N ALA A 11 -19.46 40.20 -29.90
CA ALA A 11 -18.80 39.48 -28.81
C ALA A 11 -19.48 38.11 -28.70
N ALA A 12 -18.92 37.11 -29.37
CA ALA A 12 -19.24 35.72 -29.11
C ALA A 12 -18.75 35.40 -27.70
N ALA A 13 -19.66 35.50 -26.72
CA ALA A 13 -19.43 34.99 -25.38
C ALA A 13 -19.24 33.47 -25.48
N PHE A 14 -17.98 33.04 -25.44
CA PHE A 14 -17.65 31.66 -25.14
C PHE A 14 -18.18 31.37 -23.73
N LEU A 15 -19.39 30.81 -23.66
CA LEU A 15 -19.83 30.02 -22.52
C LEU A 15 -18.99 28.75 -22.51
N SER A 16 -17.74 28.89 -22.07
CA SER A 16 -16.94 27.77 -21.60
C SER A 16 -17.65 27.22 -20.38
N GLY A 17 -18.54 26.25 -20.62
CA GLY A 17 -19.21 25.50 -19.58
C GLY A 17 -18.18 25.00 -18.57
N CYS A 18 -18.49 25.21 -17.30
CA CYS A 18 -17.66 24.85 -16.16
C CYS A 18 -17.42 23.34 -16.12
N ALA A 19 -16.37 22.87 -16.79
CA ALA A 19 -15.70 21.62 -16.46
C ALA A 19 -14.50 21.92 -15.55
N SER A 20 -14.70 22.73 -14.52
CA SER A 20 -13.70 22.88 -13.46
C SER A 20 -13.80 21.66 -12.56
N GLY A 21 -12.87 20.71 -12.72
CA GLY A 21 -12.68 19.61 -11.78
C GLY A 21 -12.50 20.10 -10.34
N PRO A 22 -12.47 19.18 -9.35
CA PRO A 22 -12.30 19.56 -7.94
C PRO A 22 -11.07 20.45 -7.75
N SER A 23 -11.16 21.41 -6.83
CA SER A 23 -10.02 22.25 -6.47
C SER A 23 -8.84 21.37 -6.03
N LYS A 24 -7.60 21.87 -6.16
CA LYS A 24 -6.42 21.12 -5.71
C LYS A 24 -6.51 20.76 -4.21
N GLU A 25 -7.02 21.66 -3.38
CA GLU A 25 -7.23 21.42 -1.95
C GLU A 25 -8.28 20.35 -1.68
N LEU A 26 -9.41 20.40 -2.40
CA LEU A 26 -10.45 19.39 -2.30
C LEU A 26 -9.92 18.03 -2.77
N SER A 27 -9.15 18.01 -3.85
CA SER A 27 -8.49 16.80 -4.36
C SER A 27 -7.49 16.23 -3.34
N ASP A 28 -6.65 17.08 -2.75
CA ASP A 28 -5.68 16.66 -1.72
C ASP A 28 -6.38 16.15 -0.45
N CYS A 29 -7.49 16.79 -0.05
CA CYS A 29 -8.28 16.40 1.11
C CYS A 29 -9.03 15.08 0.90
N LEU A 30 -9.65 14.92 -0.26
CA LEU A 30 -10.36 13.69 -0.64
C LEU A 30 -9.41 12.50 -0.81
N GLN A 31 -8.09 12.74 -0.79
CA GLN A 31 -7.01 11.77 -0.95
C GLN A 31 -7.35 10.75 -2.02
N PRO A 32 -7.13 11.07 -3.30
CA PRO A 32 -7.69 10.31 -4.40
C PRO A 32 -7.42 8.83 -4.24
N ASN A 33 -8.43 8.01 -4.52
CA ASN A 33 -8.42 6.54 -4.43
C ASN A 33 -7.36 5.87 -5.31
N ARG A 34 -6.64 6.68 -6.10
CA ARG A 34 -5.37 6.32 -6.73
C ARG A 34 -4.37 5.83 -5.69
N ARG A 35 -4.23 4.52 -5.62
CA ARG A 35 -3.35 3.85 -4.68
C ARG A 35 -2.84 2.55 -5.25
N VAL A 36 -1.74 2.07 -4.69
CA VAL A 36 -1.33 0.68 -4.80
C VAL A 36 -1.30 0.10 -3.39
N ALA A 37 -2.11 -0.94 -3.18
CA ALA A 37 -2.11 -1.70 -1.94
C ALA A 37 -1.08 -2.83 -2.05
N VAL A 38 -0.21 -2.92 -1.05
CA VAL A 38 0.81 -3.96 -0.95
C VAL A 38 0.54 -4.76 0.31
N GLU A 39 0.34 -6.06 0.16
CA GLU A 39 0.21 -7.02 1.24
C GLU A 39 1.42 -7.96 1.20
N VAL A 40 2.17 -8.04 2.29
CA VAL A 40 3.30 -8.95 2.44
C VAL A 40 2.95 -9.99 3.50
N VAL A 41 2.96 -11.25 3.09
CA VAL A 41 2.69 -12.41 3.94
C VAL A 41 3.98 -13.19 4.15
N GLY A 42 4.21 -13.63 5.38
CA GLY A 42 5.38 -14.43 5.71
C GLY A 42 5.35 -15.00 7.12
N THR A 43 6.53 -15.43 7.58
CA THR A 43 6.71 -15.94 8.94
C THR A 43 7.82 -15.21 9.68
N VAL A 44 7.66 -15.10 11.00
CA VAL A 44 8.68 -14.55 11.89
C VAL A 44 8.98 -15.56 13.00
N ILE A 45 10.16 -15.47 13.62
CA ILE A 45 10.44 -16.18 14.85
C ILE A 45 9.44 -15.69 15.91
N ALA A 46 8.69 -16.63 16.50
CA ALA A 46 7.71 -16.27 17.51
C ALA A 46 8.42 -15.59 18.69
N PRO A 47 7.95 -14.42 19.16
CA PRO A 47 8.50 -13.83 20.36
C PRO A 47 8.38 -14.84 21.51
N PRO A 48 9.38 -14.94 22.40
CA PRO A 48 9.28 -15.82 23.54
C PRO A 48 7.99 -15.51 24.31
N PRO A 49 7.26 -16.54 24.80
CA PRO A 49 6.04 -16.32 25.54
C PRO A 49 6.35 -15.35 26.69
N LYS A 50 5.59 -14.24 26.77
CA LYS A 50 5.69 -13.32 27.92
C LYS A 50 5.56 -14.16 29.20
N PRO A 51 6.40 -13.95 30.23
CA PRO A 51 6.25 -14.65 31.50
C PRO A 51 4.82 -14.45 31.99
N LYS A 52 4.07 -15.55 32.20
CA LYS A 52 2.81 -15.48 32.94
C LYS A 52 3.15 -14.97 34.35
N PRO A 53 2.52 -13.90 34.86
CA PRO A 53 2.64 -13.54 36.27
C PRO A 53 2.08 -14.70 37.13
N GLY A 54 2.93 -15.27 37.98
CA GLY A 54 2.53 -16.11 39.12
C GLY A 54 2.39 -17.61 38.85
N ALA A 55 3.51 -18.33 38.75
CA ALA A 55 3.56 -19.72 39.19
C ALA A 55 4.31 -19.76 40.53
N LYS A 56 3.56 -20.00 41.62
CA LYS A 56 4.09 -20.23 42.96
C LYS A 56 4.87 -21.57 42.94
N PRO A 57 6.08 -21.67 43.50
CA PRO A 57 6.82 -22.92 43.57
C PRO A 57 6.34 -23.76 44.76
N GLU A 58 5.98 -25.02 44.52
CA GLU A 58 5.90 -26.03 45.58
C GLU A 58 6.84 -27.19 45.26
N ALA A 59 7.47 -27.68 46.34
CA ALA A 59 8.75 -28.37 46.36
C ALA A 59 8.67 -29.89 46.10
N LYS A 60 9.81 -30.42 45.65
CA LYS A 60 10.20 -31.84 45.47
C LYS A 60 10.46 -32.53 46.83
N PRO A 61 10.45 -33.88 46.94
CA PRO A 61 11.72 -34.66 46.85
C PRO A 61 11.54 -36.07 46.17
N GLU A 62 12.28 -36.41 45.10
CA GLU A 62 13.49 -37.27 45.01
C GLU A 62 13.33 -38.81 45.06
N ALA A 63 13.73 -39.47 43.95
CA ALA A 63 14.55 -40.70 43.92
C ALA A 63 15.13 -40.93 42.48
N LYS A 64 16.38 -41.43 42.40
CA LYS A 64 17.26 -41.72 41.23
C LYS A 64 17.45 -43.27 41.15
N PRO A 65 17.73 -43.99 40.02
CA PRO A 65 18.93 -43.83 39.17
C PRO A 65 18.89 -44.11 37.65
N GLU A 66 20.05 -43.83 37.06
CA GLU A 66 20.46 -43.47 35.68
C GLU A 66 20.22 -44.47 34.53
N ALA A 67 19.93 -43.95 33.32
CA ALA A 67 20.39 -44.53 32.04
C ALA A 67 20.45 -43.48 30.90
N LYS A 68 21.62 -43.39 30.25
CA LYS A 68 22.00 -42.84 28.92
C LYS A 68 21.80 -41.32 28.64
N PRO A 69 22.85 -40.57 28.24
CA PRO A 69 22.69 -39.21 27.73
C PRO A 69 22.15 -39.28 26.29
N GLU A 70 20.82 -39.22 26.14
CA GLU A 70 20.22 -38.86 24.86
C GLU A 70 20.53 -37.39 24.58
N ALA A 71 21.12 -37.14 23.41
CA ALA A 71 21.36 -35.79 22.92
C ALA A 71 20.04 -35.01 22.94
N LYS A 72 19.95 -33.98 23.79
CA LYS A 72 18.78 -33.09 23.85
C LYS A 72 18.43 -32.66 22.41
N PRO A 73 17.22 -32.96 21.90
CA PRO A 73 16.81 -32.46 20.61
C PRO A 73 16.86 -30.93 20.66
N LYS A 74 17.61 -30.33 19.72
CA LYS A 74 17.71 -28.88 19.58
C LYS A 74 16.28 -28.29 19.57
N PRO A 75 16.00 -27.24 20.36
CA PRO A 75 14.67 -26.63 20.38
C PRO A 75 14.28 -26.21 18.96
N LYS A 76 13.20 -26.80 18.42
CA LYS A 76 12.61 -26.35 17.15
C LYS A 76 12.11 -24.91 17.38
N VAL A 77 12.78 -23.93 16.77
CA VAL A 77 12.38 -22.53 16.82
C VAL A 77 10.96 -22.41 16.24
N LYS A 78 9.99 -22.05 17.07
CA LYS A 78 8.60 -21.88 16.65
C LYS A 78 8.48 -20.64 15.76
N ARG A 79 7.96 -20.79 14.55
CA ARG A 79 7.65 -19.70 13.62
C ARG A 79 6.15 -19.38 13.68
N ALA A 80 5.80 -18.10 13.57
CA ALA A 80 4.42 -17.62 13.55
C ALA A 80 4.15 -16.83 12.26
N PRO A 81 2.93 -16.90 11.69
CA PRO A 81 2.56 -16.11 10.52
C PRO A 81 2.50 -14.62 10.86
N LEU A 82 2.83 -13.79 9.89
CA LEU A 82 2.72 -12.33 9.96
C LEU A 82 2.28 -11.79 8.59
N GLN A 83 1.39 -10.82 8.62
CA GLN A 83 0.95 -10.06 7.45
C GLN A 83 1.19 -8.57 7.71
N LEU A 84 1.74 -7.88 6.71
CA LEU A 84 2.00 -6.45 6.74
C LEU A 84 1.37 -5.80 5.52
N ASN A 85 0.77 -4.63 5.70
CA ASN A 85 0.11 -3.90 4.62
C ASN A 85 0.74 -2.51 4.48
N ALA A 86 0.87 -2.04 3.24
CA ALA A 86 1.26 -0.68 2.89
C ALA A 86 0.35 -0.13 1.79
N LEU A 87 0.18 1.19 1.78
CA LEU A 87 -0.54 1.91 0.75
C LEU A 87 0.37 2.99 0.18
N ALA A 88 0.76 2.85 -1.09
CA ALA A 88 1.34 3.96 -1.85
C ALA A 88 0.18 4.76 -2.45
N GLN A 89 -0.17 5.90 -1.86
CA GLN A 89 -1.46 6.57 -2.11
C GLN A 89 -1.34 8.05 -2.53
N GLY A 90 -2.28 8.47 -3.38
CA GLY A 90 -2.55 9.86 -3.70
C GLY A 90 -1.48 10.56 -4.56
N ASN A 91 -1.50 11.89 -4.53
CA ASN A 91 -0.61 12.77 -5.31
C ASN A 91 0.88 12.59 -4.97
N THR A 92 1.19 12.05 -3.79
CA THR A 92 2.57 11.81 -3.34
C THR A 92 3.14 10.49 -3.89
N ALA A 93 2.28 9.56 -4.27
CA ALA A 93 2.67 8.27 -4.85
C ALA A 93 2.61 8.26 -6.37
N PHE A 94 1.57 8.86 -6.96
CA PHE A 94 1.35 8.88 -8.40
C PHE A 94 0.70 10.19 -8.82
N ASP A 95 1.04 10.68 -10.01
CA ASP A 95 0.28 11.76 -10.65
C ASP A 95 -0.97 11.21 -11.36
N VAL A 96 -1.91 12.10 -11.67
CA VAL A 96 -3.11 11.75 -12.45
C VAL A 96 -2.69 11.21 -13.81
N GLY A 97 -3.29 10.09 -14.24
CA GLY A 97 -2.97 9.43 -15.51
C GLY A 97 -1.58 8.80 -15.60
N SER A 98 -0.76 8.85 -14.54
CA SER A 98 0.61 8.34 -14.54
C SER A 98 0.76 7.07 -13.70
N ALA A 99 1.63 6.16 -14.15
CA ALA A 99 2.08 4.98 -13.43
C ALA A 99 3.49 5.15 -12.81
N VAL A 100 4.08 6.35 -12.89
CA VAL A 100 5.40 6.63 -12.31
C VAL A 100 5.29 6.69 -10.78
N LEU A 101 5.97 5.77 -10.10
CA LEU A 101 6.04 5.74 -8.64
C LEU A 101 6.96 6.86 -8.12
N LYS A 102 6.36 7.82 -7.41
CA LYS A 102 7.02 8.97 -6.80
C LYS A 102 7.60 8.64 -5.42
N ASP A 103 8.41 9.56 -4.90
CA ASP A 103 9.14 9.34 -3.66
C ASP A 103 8.24 9.19 -2.42
N GLY A 104 7.06 9.82 -2.39
CA GLY A 104 6.10 9.60 -1.31
C GLY A 104 5.62 8.15 -1.25
N GLY A 105 5.25 7.58 -2.40
CA GLY A 105 4.87 6.17 -2.50
C GLY A 105 6.03 5.22 -2.15
N LYS A 106 7.25 5.54 -2.58
CA LYS A 106 8.46 4.81 -2.20
C LYS A 106 8.70 4.82 -0.69
N GLN A 107 8.51 5.97 -0.03
CA GLN A 107 8.65 6.10 1.42
C GLN A 107 7.63 5.25 2.17
N ASP A 108 6.38 5.19 1.70
CA ASP A 108 5.35 4.36 2.33
C ASP A 108 5.66 2.86 2.23
N ILE A 109 6.17 2.42 1.06
CA ILE A 109 6.65 1.05 0.87
C ILE A 109 7.89 0.77 1.73
N ASP A 110 8.84 1.69 1.78
CA ASP A 110 10.08 1.54 2.56
C ASP A 110 9.82 1.41 4.07
N LYS A 111 8.81 2.12 4.61
CA LYS A 111 8.40 1.95 6.01
C LYS A 111 8.00 0.50 6.31
N MET A 112 7.22 -0.11 5.43
CA MET A 112 6.81 -1.51 5.57
C MET A 112 8.00 -2.46 5.42
N LEU A 113 8.88 -2.23 4.43
CA LEU A 113 10.10 -3.03 4.27
C LEU A 113 11.04 -2.93 5.48
N GLY A 114 11.07 -1.76 6.15
CA GLY A 114 11.78 -1.60 7.41
C GLY A 114 11.25 -2.53 8.51
N ILE A 115 9.93 -2.77 8.57
CA ILE A 115 9.33 -3.74 9.49
C ILE A 115 9.71 -5.17 9.09
N VAL A 116 9.62 -5.52 7.80
CA VAL A 116 10.05 -6.84 7.27
C VAL A 116 11.48 -7.15 7.71
N ALA A 117 12.41 -6.21 7.49
CA ALA A 117 13.81 -6.33 7.87
C ALA A 117 14.00 -6.43 9.39
N LYS A 118 13.39 -5.52 10.16
CA LYS A 118 13.49 -5.49 11.63
C LYS A 118 12.99 -6.77 12.28
N ARG A 119 11.94 -7.37 11.70
CA ARG A 119 11.33 -8.61 12.21
C ARG A 119 11.99 -9.87 11.66
N LYS A 120 12.99 -9.74 10.77
CA LYS A 120 13.63 -10.86 10.07
C LYS A 120 12.58 -11.79 9.45
N MET A 121 11.58 -11.16 8.81
CA MET A 121 10.46 -11.89 8.26
C MET A 121 10.89 -12.68 7.03
N ASP A 122 10.52 -13.95 7.01
CA ASP A 122 10.67 -14.84 5.85
C ASP A 122 9.44 -14.66 4.96
N VAL A 123 9.61 -13.93 3.86
CA VAL A 123 8.52 -13.53 2.95
C VAL A 123 8.12 -14.72 2.09
N SER A 124 6.83 -15.06 2.10
CA SER A 124 6.27 -16.16 1.31
C SER A 124 5.39 -15.69 0.16
N ALA A 125 4.74 -14.54 0.28
CA ALA A 125 3.93 -13.96 -0.78
C ALA A 125 3.83 -12.44 -0.63
N VAL A 126 3.73 -11.75 -1.76
CA VAL A 126 3.47 -10.32 -1.85
C VAL A 126 2.36 -10.11 -2.87
N VAL A 127 1.25 -9.51 -2.47
CA VAL A 127 0.13 -9.16 -3.35
C VAL A 127 0.12 -7.65 -3.56
N VAL A 128 0.12 -7.22 -4.81
CA VAL A 128 0.19 -5.82 -5.21
C VAL A 128 -1.05 -5.47 -6.06
N ALA A 129 -2.01 -4.78 -5.45
CA ALA A 129 -3.25 -4.39 -6.12
C ALA A 129 -3.22 -2.89 -6.44
N GLY A 130 -3.27 -2.56 -7.73
CA GLY A 130 -3.33 -1.17 -8.18
C GLY A 130 -4.77 -0.70 -8.38
N HIS A 131 -5.05 0.55 -8.03
CA HIS A 131 -6.35 1.18 -8.17
C HIS A 131 -6.23 2.55 -8.86
N THR A 132 -7.24 2.89 -9.64
CA THR A 132 -7.41 4.24 -10.20
C THR A 132 -8.35 5.05 -9.31
N ASP A 133 -8.29 6.37 -9.46
CA ASP A 133 -9.26 7.24 -8.79
C ASP A 133 -10.68 7.10 -9.38
N ARG A 134 -11.71 7.45 -8.61
CA ARG A 134 -13.11 7.52 -9.07
C ARG A 134 -13.29 8.49 -10.24
N PHE A 135 -12.52 9.58 -10.28
CA PHE A 135 -12.53 10.58 -11.34
C PHE A 135 -11.72 10.15 -12.58
N GLU A 136 -10.90 9.10 -12.44
CA GLU A 136 -10.13 8.50 -13.53
C GLU A 136 -10.89 7.31 -14.17
N ALA A 137 -12.10 6.99 -13.73
CA ALA A 137 -12.81 5.77 -14.13
C ALA A 137 -13.12 5.70 -15.64
N GLU A 138 -13.40 6.84 -16.29
CA GLU A 138 -13.72 6.91 -17.72
C GLU A 138 -12.55 7.39 -18.59
N SER A 139 -11.58 8.08 -17.98
CA SER A 139 -10.48 8.75 -18.69
C SER A 139 -9.14 8.04 -18.58
N ALA A 140 -8.99 7.11 -17.65
CA ALA A 140 -7.75 6.34 -17.52
C ALA A 140 -7.59 5.37 -18.71
N PRO A 141 -6.35 5.18 -19.19
CA PRO A 141 -6.01 4.03 -20.02
C PRO A 141 -6.45 2.74 -19.32
N ALA A 142 -6.98 1.78 -20.09
CA ALA A 142 -7.58 0.54 -19.56
C ALA A 142 -6.67 -0.24 -18.59
N ASN A 143 -5.35 -0.02 -18.67
CA ASN A 143 -4.34 -0.75 -17.90
C ASN A 143 -3.66 0.07 -16.80
N LEU A 144 -4.06 1.33 -16.56
CA LEU A 144 -3.34 2.24 -15.66
C LEU A 144 -3.20 1.68 -14.23
N SER A 145 -4.24 1.03 -13.71
CA SER A 145 -4.16 0.37 -12.40
C SER A 145 -3.13 -0.75 -12.37
N GLU A 146 -3.05 -1.57 -13.43
CA GLU A 146 -2.10 -2.67 -13.50
C GLU A 146 -0.67 -2.15 -13.67
N GLU A 147 -0.48 -1.10 -14.48
CA GLU A 147 0.82 -0.44 -14.67
C GLU A 147 1.36 0.13 -13.35
N ARG A 148 0.50 0.77 -12.55
CA ARG A 148 0.86 1.24 -11.20
C ARG A 148 1.28 0.08 -10.29
N ALA A 149 0.57 -1.04 -10.34
CA ALA A 149 0.94 -2.24 -9.58
C ALA A 149 2.31 -2.78 -10.03
N LYS A 150 2.56 -2.85 -11.34
CA LYS A 150 3.86 -3.24 -11.91
C LYS A 150 4.99 -2.31 -11.47
N ALA A 151 4.78 -0.99 -11.46
CA ALA A 151 5.78 -0.03 -10.99
C ALA A 151 6.21 -0.30 -9.53
N VAL A 152 5.26 -0.68 -8.67
CA VAL A 152 5.55 -1.07 -7.29
C VAL A 152 6.24 -2.43 -7.20
N VAL A 153 5.86 -3.41 -8.03
CA VAL A 153 6.57 -4.70 -8.14
C VAL A 153 8.04 -4.49 -8.51
N GLU A 154 8.33 -3.68 -9.52
CA GLU A 154 9.71 -3.38 -9.92
C GLU A 154 10.47 -2.66 -8.80
N TYR A 155 9.81 -1.75 -8.08
CA TYR A 155 10.41 -1.10 -6.91
C TYR A 155 10.73 -2.09 -5.78
N LEU A 156 9.80 -2.98 -5.43
CA LEU A 156 10.03 -4.03 -4.43
C LEU A 156 11.15 -4.99 -4.83
N SER A 157 11.22 -5.34 -6.12
CA SER A 157 12.29 -6.15 -6.70
C SER A 157 13.64 -5.45 -6.55
N SER A 158 13.71 -4.15 -6.82
CA SER A 158 14.92 -3.34 -6.61
C SER A 158 15.36 -3.27 -5.14
N LYS A 159 14.45 -3.52 -4.19
CA LYS A 159 14.73 -3.59 -2.74
C LYS A 159 15.12 -5.00 -2.28
N GLY A 160 15.21 -5.97 -3.20
CA GLY A 160 15.69 -7.32 -2.93
C GLY A 160 14.60 -8.32 -2.54
N ILE A 161 13.32 -7.98 -2.69
CA ILE A 161 12.25 -8.98 -2.59
C ILE A 161 12.23 -9.78 -3.89
N ASP A 162 12.26 -11.11 -3.80
CA ASP A 162 12.28 -11.99 -4.97
C ASP A 162 10.95 -11.93 -5.72
N ARG A 163 11.01 -11.68 -7.04
CA ARG A 163 9.84 -11.55 -7.92
C ARG A 163 8.97 -12.82 -7.93
N LYS A 164 9.52 -13.99 -7.66
CA LYS A 164 8.75 -15.25 -7.62
C LYS A 164 7.68 -15.28 -6.53
N PHE A 165 7.79 -14.42 -5.52
CA PHE A 165 6.80 -14.29 -4.45
C PHE A 165 5.79 -13.17 -4.72
N MET A 166 5.94 -12.42 -5.82
CA MET A 166 5.10 -11.26 -6.11
C MET A 166 3.98 -11.61 -7.10
N PHE A 167 2.78 -11.19 -6.74
CA PHE A 167 1.57 -11.27 -7.56
C PHE A 167 0.98 -9.87 -7.67
N TRP A 168 0.55 -9.47 -8.86
CA TRP A 168 -0.03 -8.15 -9.06
C TRP A 168 -1.30 -8.21 -9.88
N GLU A 169 -2.17 -7.22 -9.66
CA GLU A 169 -3.40 -7.05 -10.41
C GLU A 169 -3.82 -5.59 -10.49
N GLY A 170 -4.53 -5.24 -11.56
CA GLY A 170 -5.21 -3.96 -11.70
C GLY A 170 -6.68 -4.10 -11.32
N LYS A 171 -7.13 -3.38 -10.29
CA LYS A 171 -8.54 -3.34 -9.85
C LYS A 171 -9.34 -2.20 -10.46
N GLY A 172 -8.69 -1.28 -11.19
CA GLY A 172 -9.32 -0.05 -11.67
C GLY A 172 -9.97 0.76 -10.54
N ALA A 173 -11.09 1.41 -10.83
CA ALA A 173 -11.87 2.19 -9.86
C ALA A 173 -12.94 1.36 -9.13
N LYS A 174 -12.95 0.02 -9.29
CA LYS A 174 -14.04 -0.86 -8.84
C LYS A 174 -14.12 -1.01 -7.32
N GLU A 175 -13.02 -0.74 -6.62
CA GLU A 175 -12.90 -0.87 -5.17
C GLU A 175 -12.46 0.47 -4.57
N PRO A 176 -13.36 1.48 -4.51
CA PRO A 176 -13.03 2.78 -3.92
C PRO A 176 -12.97 2.68 -2.39
N VAL A 177 -11.98 3.32 -1.77
CA VAL A 177 -11.98 3.54 -0.31
C VAL A 177 -12.96 4.69 -0.03
N PRO A 178 -13.87 4.53 0.96
CA PRO A 178 -14.74 5.62 1.37
C PRO A 178 -13.91 6.73 2.00
N VAL A 179 -14.17 7.97 1.59
CA VAL A 179 -13.54 9.14 2.21
C VAL A 179 -14.31 9.40 3.50
N THR A 180 -13.62 9.21 4.63
CA THR A 180 -14.20 9.42 5.97
C THR A 180 -14.02 10.86 6.47
N LYS A 181 -13.28 11.68 5.73
CA LYS A 181 -13.02 13.08 6.03
C LYS A 181 -13.98 13.98 5.25
N PHE A 182 -14.66 14.89 5.93
CA PHE A 182 -15.40 15.96 5.27
C PHE A 182 -14.39 16.93 4.66
N CYS A 183 -14.49 17.14 3.35
CA CYS A 183 -13.67 18.05 2.58
C CYS A 183 -14.60 19.08 1.94
N GLU A 184 -14.38 20.35 2.26
CA GLU A 184 -15.13 21.51 1.73
C GLU A 184 -14.43 22.11 0.51
#